data_AF-M1UZ23-F1
#
_entry.id   AF-M1UZ23-F1
#
_cell.length_a   1.000
_cell.length_b   1.000
_cell.length_c   1.000
_cell.angle_alpha   90.00
_cell.angle_beta   90.00
_cell.angle_gamma   90.00
#
_symmetry.space_group_name_H-M   'P 1'
#
loop_
_entity.id
_entity.type
_entity.pdbx_description
1 polymer ?
#
loop_
_entity_poly.entity_id
_entity_poly.type
_entity_poly.pdbx_seq_one_letter_code
_entity_poly.pdbx_strand_id
1 'polypeptide(L)' 'MKKTITPKLLLDLLEVGPVDLELWGESEMAKLVGAGKKSESDEAYAIAKVWSTELRREVIDLVAITDIRGVKLSV' A
#
# COMPACT_ATOMS: atom_id res chain seq x y z
N MET A 1 -13.54 -6.89 -13.90
CA MET A 1 -12.50 -5.89 -14.21
C MET A 1 -11.52 -5.84 -13.05
N LYS A 2 -10.21 -6.11 -13.26
CA LYS A 2 -9.21 -5.82 -12.23
C LYS A 2 -9.23 -4.31 -12.01
N LYS A 3 -9.50 -3.86 -10.77
CA LYS A 3 -9.38 -2.43 -10.45
C LYS A 3 -7.91 -2.06 -10.61
N THR A 4 -7.62 -1.14 -11.51
CA THR A 4 -6.25 -0.63 -11.67
C THR A 4 -5.95 0.26 -10.46
N ILE A 5 -5.05 -0.19 -9.59
CA ILE A 5 -4.57 0.61 -8.47
C ILE A 5 -3.56 1.61 -9.01
N THR A 6 -3.67 2.88 -8.62
CA THR A 6 -2.76 3.96 -9.03
C THR A 6 -2.34 4.76 -7.79
N PRO A 7 -1.19 5.45 -7.81
CA PRO A 7 -0.79 6.31 -6.69
C PRO A 7 -1.85 7.36 -6.36
N LYS A 8 -2.45 7.96 -7.38
CA LYS A 8 -3.52 8.95 -7.20
C LYS A 8 -4.70 8.36 -6.44
N LEU A 9 -5.19 7.18 -6.83
CA LEU A 9 -6.28 6.51 -6.13
C LEU A 9 -5.94 6.24 -4.65
N LEU A 10 -4.71 5.81 -4.37
CA LEU A 10 -4.27 5.55 -3.00
C LEU A 10 -4.27 6.83 -2.15
N LEU A 11 -3.75 7.93 -2.72
CA LEU A 11 -3.75 9.24 -2.05
C LEU A 11 -5.18 9.75 -1.83
N ASP A 12 -6.04 9.69 -2.85
CA ASP A 12 -7.44 10.11 -2.76
C ASP A 12 -8.18 9.31 -1.65
N LEU A 13 -7.92 8.02 -1.50
CA LEU A 13 -8.50 7.20 -0.43
C LEU A 13 -7.95 7.58 0.95
N LEU A 14 -6.65 7.89 1.04
CA LEU A 14 -6.01 8.29 2.29
C LEU A 14 -6.53 9.65 2.81
N GLU A 15 -6.90 10.55 1.89
CA GLU A 15 -7.56 11.83 2.23
C GLU A 15 -8.97 11.61 2.81
N VAL A 16 -9.66 10.55 2.42
CA VAL A 16 -10.98 10.19 2.96
C VAL A 16 -10.86 9.59 4.36
N GLY A 17 -9.81 8.81 4.64
CA GLY A 17 -9.59 8.20 5.94
C GLY A 17 -8.48 7.16 5.94
N PRO A 18 -8.27 6.45 7.07
CA PRO A 18 -7.28 5.39 7.15
C PRO A 18 -7.57 4.28 6.13
N VAL A 19 -6.53 3.79 5.46
CA VAL A 19 -6.65 2.77 4.41
C VAL A 19 -5.80 1.55 4.79
N ASP A 20 -6.43 0.39 4.80
CA ASP A 20 -5.75 -0.89 4.87
C ASP A 20 -5.51 -1.45 3.46
N LEU A 21 -4.35 -2.05 3.26
CA LEU A 21 -3.87 -2.67 2.03
C LEU A 21 -3.78 -4.17 2.24
N GLU A 22 -4.36 -4.92 1.31
CA GLU A 22 -4.18 -6.37 1.22
C GLU A 22 -3.02 -6.64 0.26
N LEU A 23 -1.95 -7.28 0.74
CA LEU A 23 -0.74 -7.55 -0.03
C LEU A 23 -0.65 -9.03 -0.41
N TRP A 24 -0.08 -9.33 -1.58
CA TRP A 24 0.17 -10.71 -2.01
C TRP A 24 1.23 -11.38 -1.12
N GLY A 25 0.93 -12.58 -0.62
CA GLY A 25 1.87 -13.35 0.20
C GLY A 25 1.89 -12.96 1.68
N GLU A 26 1.22 -11.87 2.05
CA GLU A 26 1.12 -11.42 3.44
C GLU A 26 -0.20 -11.86 4.07
N SER A 27 -0.13 -12.28 5.34
CA SER A 27 -1.33 -12.61 6.13
C SER A 27 -1.90 -11.40 6.86
N GLU A 28 -1.06 -10.41 7.19
CA GLU A 28 -1.47 -9.20 7.88
C GLU A 28 -1.78 -8.05 6.91
N MET A 29 -2.76 -7.22 7.27
CA MET A 29 -3.12 -6.03 6.52
C MET A 29 -2.06 -4.94 6.75
N ALA A 30 -1.54 -4.36 5.68
CA ALA A 30 -0.64 -3.21 5.77
C ALA A 30 -1.45 -1.91 5.85
N LYS A 31 -0.95 -0.88 6.55
CA LYS A 31 -1.62 0.42 6.60
C LYS A 31 -0.99 1.40 5.64
N LEU A 32 -1.76 1.94 4.71
CA LEU A 32 -1.26 2.96 3.78
C LEU A 32 -0.90 4.23 4.55
N VAL A 33 0.28 4.78 4.26
CA VAL A 33 0.72 6.08 4.79
C VAL A 33 1.10 7.07 3.69
N GLY A 34 1.26 6.61 2.46
CA GLY A 34 1.52 7.45 1.29
C GLY A 34 1.62 6.63 0.00
N ALA A 35 1.80 7.30 -1.14
CA ALA A 35 2.04 6.65 -2.42
C ALA A 35 2.85 7.57 -3.34
N GLY A 36 3.51 6.98 -4.34
CA GLY A 36 4.33 7.74 -5.27
C GLY A 36 4.67 6.97 -6.54
N LYS A 37 5.50 7.60 -7.36
CA LYS A 37 6.05 7.03 -8.58
C LYS A 37 7.53 7.37 -8.63
N LYS A 38 8.38 6.44 -9.04
CA LYS A 38 9.80 6.75 -9.25
C LYS A 38 9.93 7.75 -10.41
N SER A 39 10.86 8.70 -10.30
CA SER A 39 11.07 9.70 -11.35
C SER A 39 11.72 9.11 -12.61
N GLU A 40 12.52 8.06 -12.44
CA GLU A 40 13.32 7.44 -13.51
C GLU A 40 12.68 6.17 -14.10
N SER A 41 11.56 5.70 -13.54
CA SER A 41 10.83 4.54 -14.05
C SER A 41 9.33 4.74 -13.93
N ASP A 42 8.56 4.09 -14.79
CA ASP A 42 7.10 4.11 -14.67
C ASP A 42 6.57 3.31 -13.46
N GLU A 43 7.46 2.85 -12.57
CA GLU A 43 7.13 2.06 -11.39
C GLU A 43 6.47 2.91 -10.31
N ALA A 44 5.25 2.51 -9.97
CA ALA A 44 4.44 3.11 -8.94
C ALA A 44 4.48 2.28 -7.65
N TYR A 45 4.44 2.95 -6.51
CA TYR A 45 4.55 2.31 -5.19
C TYR A 45 3.59 2.94 -4.17
N ALA A 46 3.29 2.17 -3.14
CA ALA A 46 2.70 2.61 -1.89
C ALA A 46 3.78 2.66 -0.81
N ILE A 47 3.64 3.60 0.12
CA ILE A 47 4.38 3.61 1.39
C ILE A 47 3.39 3.07 2.42
N ALA A 48 3.75 1.98 3.08
CA ALA A 48 2.85 1.31 4.01
C ALA A 48 3.55 0.93 5.31
N LYS A 49 2.79 0.95 6.40
CA LYS A 49 3.17 0.33 7.65
C LYS A 49 2.84 -1.16 7.56
N VAL A 50 3.88 -2.00 7.55
CA VAL A 50 3.80 -3.46 7.40
C VAL A 50 4.34 -4.13 8.65
N TRP A 51 3.82 -5.29 9.01
CA TRP A 51 4.40 -6.11 10.07
C TRP A 51 5.61 -6.89 9.53
N SER A 52 6.80 -6.61 10.05
CA SER A 52 8.00 -7.39 9.73
C SER A 52 8.10 -8.59 10.66
N THR A 53 8.06 -9.79 10.09
CA THR A 53 8.25 -11.05 10.84
C THR A 53 9.68 -11.21 11.35
N GLU A 54 10.66 -10.77 10.57
CA GLU A 54 12.09 -10.77 10.93
C GLU A 54 12.36 -9.88 12.14
N LEU A 55 11.86 -8.65 12.12
CA LEU A 55 12.08 -7.67 13.19
C LEU A 55 11.04 -7.75 14.31
N ARG A 56 10.00 -8.58 14.14
CA ARG A 56 8.85 -8.76 15.04
C ARG A 56 8.21 -7.43 15.46
N ARG A 57 8.05 -6.51 14.51
CA ARG A 57 7.48 -5.18 14.73
C ARG A 57 6.94 -4.58 13.45
N GLU A 58 6.11 -3.55 13.58
CA GLU A 58 5.69 -2.74 12.44
C GLU A 58 6.84 -1.84 11.94
N VAL A 59 7.00 -1.77 10.62
CA VAL A 59 7.97 -0.93 9.92
C VAL A 59 7.31 -0.21 8.76
N ILE A 60 7.90 0.90 8.31
CA ILE A 60 7.49 1.57 7.07
C ILE A 60 8.28 0.99 5.91
N ASP A 61 7.58 0.55 4.88
CA ASP A 61 8.19 -0.05 3.69
C ASP A 61 7.56 0.47 2.39
N LEU A 62 8.31 0.32 1.29
CA LEU A 62 7.89 0.61 -0.06
C LEU A 62 7.31 -0.64 -0.70
N VAL A 63 6.01 -0.62 -0.95
CA VAL A 63 5.27 -1.73 -1.56
C VAL A 63 5.01 -1.41 -3.02
N ALA A 64 5.41 -2.28 -3.94
CA ALA A 64 5.08 -2.09 -5.34
C ALA A 64 3.57 -2.21 -5.55
N ILE A 65 2.98 -1.36 -6.39
CA ILE A 65 1.52 -1.40 -6.62
C ILE A 65 1.06 -2.76 -7.19
N THR A 66 1.93 -3.47 -7.91
CA THR A 66 1.67 -4.82 -8.41
C THR A 66 1.45 -5.85 -7.30
N ASP A 67 1.98 -5.58 -6.11
CA ASP A 67 1.91 -6.47 -4.96
C ASP A 67 0.65 -6.21 -4.12
N ILE A 68 -0.09 -5.14 -4.43
CA ILE A 68 -1.34 -4.79 -3.77
C ILE A 68 -2.49 -5.57 -4.44
N ARG A 69 -3.08 -6.49 -3.69
CA ARG A 69 -4.25 -7.27 -4.09
C ARG A 69 -5.54 -6.47 -3.97
N GLY A 70 -5.63 -5.65 -2.93
CA GLY A 70 -6.85 -4.92 -2.59
C GLY A 70 -6.60 -3.72 -1.69
N VAL A 71 -7.55 -2.79 -1.68
CA VAL A 71 -7.53 -1.60 -0.82
C VAL A 71 -8.88 -1.46 -0.14
N LYS A 72 -8.87 -1.13 1.15
CA LYS A 72 -10.08 -1.00 1.97
C LYS A 72 -9.95 0.22 2.88
N LEU A 73 -10.97 1.08 2.89
CA LEU A 73 -11.09 2.10 3.93
C LEU A 73 -11.36 1.40 5.27
N SER A 74 -10.55 1.73 6.27
CA SER A 74 -10.73 1.26 7.63
C SER A 74 -11.81 2.10 8.32
N VAL A 75 -12.60 1.47 9.18
CA VAL A 75 -13.66 2.10 9.97
C VAL A 75 -13.22 2.21 11.42
#